data_AF-A0A8D0G446-F1
#
_entry.id   AF-A0A8D0G446-F1
#
_cell.length_a   1.000
_cell.length_b   1.000
_cell.length_c   1.000
_cell.angle_alpha   90.00
_cell.angle_beta   90.00
_cell.angle_gamma   90.00
#
_symmetry.space_group_name_H-M   'P 1'
#
loop_
_entity.id
_entity.type
_entity.pdbx_description
1 polymer ?
#
loop_
_entity_poly.entity_id
_entity_poly.type
_entity_poly.pdbx_seq_one_letter_code
_entity_poly.pdbx_strand_id
1 'polypeptide(L)'
;DHSPTSCSLKGGAMGWILPATDQFFERGVEAPSGSLWPLPRSLCISPSRLQLAQSRFQIVHGPGSTAGPGCSLLQDAFRRYYEYLFGYTKWQNHDRKPLITSADSECDKYPALTSDEAYQLSIAESAAVLKAEKVWGALRGCLLYTSRCFLINESEITDYPRFAHRGILIDTSRHYLPLKSILTNLDAMAFNKFNVLHWHIVDDQSFPYQSVTFPELSNKGAYTYNHIYTPTDVQLVIEYARLRGIRVIPEFDTPGNTESWGKGQKDLLTTCYNGKQPSGSYGPVNPILNTTYEFVAEFFKEISTVFPDAYIHFGGDEVDFTCWRSNPDVQDFMKKQGFGFDYTKLESYYIKEVLETVSSLNKRSMVWQEVFDNGVKIKPDTIVEVWMGHLYPSELSRVTKAGYTTVLAAPWYLDYISYGQDWKKYYSVEPLDFLGCEMQKKLVVGGEACLWGEFVDATNLTPRLWPRASAVGERLWSSENVTNIKDAYNRLAKHRCRMLG
;
A
#
# COMPACT_ATOMS: atom_id res chain seq x y z
N ASP A 1 22.95 -33.09 -56.70
CA ASP A 1 23.99 -33.92 -56.06
C ASP A 1 24.85 -33.12 -55.12
N HIS A 2 24.92 -33.64 -53.91
CA HIS A 2 25.58 -33.11 -52.73
C HIS A 2 27.11 -33.11 -52.85
N SER A 3 27.74 -32.07 -52.28
CA SER A 3 29.03 -31.98 -51.53
C SER A 3 30.25 -32.80 -52.01
N PRO A 4 31.52 -32.30 -51.93
CA PRO A 4 32.19 -31.91 -50.66
C PRO A 4 33.24 -30.76 -50.85
N THR A 5 34.02 -30.20 -49.91
CA THR A 5 34.94 -30.78 -48.91
C THR A 5 35.62 -29.65 -48.10
N SER A 6 35.78 -29.81 -46.78
CA SER A 6 36.95 -29.44 -45.92
C SER A 6 37.31 -27.93 -45.74
N CYS A 7 37.92 -27.39 -44.68
CA CYS A 7 38.34 -27.83 -43.34
C CYS A 7 38.71 -26.57 -42.50
N SER A 8 38.34 -26.55 -41.21
CA SER A 8 39.14 -26.12 -40.03
C SER A 8 39.83 -24.72 -39.92
N LEU A 9 39.34 -23.96 -38.93
CA LEU A 9 40.02 -23.19 -37.85
C LEU A 9 40.99 -22.05 -38.18
N LYS A 10 40.65 -20.82 -37.75
CA LYS A 10 41.34 -20.08 -36.67
C LYS A 10 40.61 -18.79 -36.31
N GLY A 11 40.64 -18.46 -35.02
CA GLY A 11 39.95 -17.33 -34.41
C GLY A 11 40.49 -15.96 -34.81
N GLY A 12 39.64 -14.96 -34.62
CA GLY A 12 39.96 -13.55 -34.73
C GLY A 12 38.76 -12.76 -34.24
N ALA A 13 38.95 -12.04 -33.13
CA ALA A 13 37.97 -11.11 -32.58
C ALA A 13 37.52 -10.11 -33.65
N MET A 14 36.21 -9.99 -33.87
CA MET A 14 35.62 -8.86 -34.58
C MET A 14 34.65 -8.16 -33.65
N GLY A 15 35.05 -6.97 -33.23
CA GLY A 15 34.17 -6.00 -32.63
C GLY A 15 33.07 -5.64 -33.63
N TRP A 16 31.82 -5.78 -33.18
CA TRP A 16 30.69 -5.18 -33.86
C TRP A 16 30.46 -3.81 -33.25
N ILE A 17 30.94 -2.80 -33.97
CA ILE A 17 30.52 -1.40 -33.83
C ILE A 17 29.01 -1.40 -34.08
N LEU A 18 28.23 -1.24 -33.02
CA LEU A 18 26.80 -0.92 -33.13
C LEU A 18 26.69 0.54 -33.59
N PRO A 19 25.94 0.85 -34.66
CA PRO A 19 25.73 2.22 -35.08
C PRO A 19 24.96 2.97 -33.99
N ALA A 20 25.40 4.18 -33.68
CA ALA A 20 24.64 5.15 -32.90
C ALA A 20 23.29 5.41 -33.59
N THR A 21 22.22 4.81 -33.07
CA THR A 21 20.84 5.17 -33.44
C THR A 21 20.42 6.39 -32.65
N ASP A 22 20.96 7.53 -33.07
CA ASP A 22 20.66 8.88 -32.58
C ASP A 22 19.43 9.48 -33.32
N GLN A 23 18.40 8.66 -33.53
CA GLN A 23 17.18 9.05 -34.24
C GLN A 23 15.99 8.33 -33.64
N PHE A 24 15.44 8.82 -32.52
CA PHE A 24 14.01 8.76 -32.14
C PHE A 24 13.79 9.58 -30.85
N PHE A 25 14.19 10.86 -30.87
CA PHE A 25 13.56 11.87 -30.03
C PHE A 25 12.83 12.81 -30.97
N GLU A 26 11.58 12.46 -31.31
CA GLU A 26 10.64 13.50 -31.73
C GLU A 26 10.66 14.57 -30.64
N ARG A 27 10.85 15.83 -31.03
CA ARG A 27 10.67 16.99 -30.15
C ARG A 27 9.20 17.01 -29.74
N GLY A 28 8.87 16.22 -28.72
CA GLY A 28 7.56 16.20 -28.12
C GLY A 28 7.26 17.59 -27.58
N VAL A 29 6.15 18.17 -28.02
CA VAL A 29 5.49 19.30 -27.39
C VAL A 29 5.52 19.07 -25.88
N GLU A 30 6.16 19.96 -25.11
CA GLU A 30 6.17 19.88 -23.66
C GLU A 30 4.71 19.77 -23.20
N ALA A 31 4.38 18.72 -22.45
CA ALA A 31 3.06 18.58 -21.86
C ALA A 31 2.76 19.86 -21.06
N PRO A 32 1.57 20.49 -21.21
CA PRO A 32 1.23 21.73 -20.52
C PRO A 32 1.40 21.65 -19.00
N SER A 33 1.31 20.43 -18.45
CA SER A 33 1.38 20.05 -17.05
C SER A 33 2.77 19.63 -16.54
N GLY A 34 3.81 19.66 -17.39
CA GLY A 34 5.19 19.35 -17.00
C GLY A 34 5.44 17.86 -16.73
N SER A 35 6.13 17.53 -15.62
CA SER A 35 6.46 16.14 -15.19
C SER A 35 5.75 15.74 -13.89
N LEU A 36 4.63 16.40 -13.58
CA LEU A 36 3.90 16.20 -12.34
C LEU A 36 3.19 14.85 -12.32
N TRP A 37 3.35 14.14 -11.23
CA TRP A 37 2.70 12.87 -10.97
C TRP A 37 2.51 12.68 -9.46
N PRO A 38 1.30 12.37 -8.97
CA PRO A 38 0.01 12.55 -9.64
C PRO A 38 -0.24 13.99 -10.12
N LEU A 39 -1.12 14.17 -11.10
CA LEU A 39 -1.54 15.51 -11.56
C LEU A 39 -2.42 16.21 -10.50
N PRO A 40 -2.10 17.46 -10.10
CA PRO A 40 -2.87 18.17 -9.08
C PRO A 40 -4.25 18.60 -9.57
N ARG A 41 -5.16 18.92 -8.62
CA ARG A 41 -6.54 19.38 -8.92
C ARG A 41 -6.60 20.64 -9.77
N SER A 42 -5.76 21.62 -9.47
CA SER A 42 -5.64 22.86 -10.23
C SER A 42 -4.17 23.22 -10.40
N LEU A 43 -3.80 23.61 -11.62
CA LEU A 43 -2.45 23.96 -12.02
C LEU A 43 -2.48 25.11 -13.01
N CYS A 44 -1.98 26.27 -12.58
CA CYS A 44 -1.76 27.42 -13.43
C CYS A 44 -0.27 27.64 -13.56
N ILE A 45 0.29 27.47 -14.77
CA ILE A 45 1.73 27.65 -15.03
C ILE A 45 1.92 28.90 -15.89
N SER A 46 2.82 29.77 -15.47
CA SER A 46 3.30 30.92 -16.23
C SER A 46 4.51 30.52 -17.10
N PRO A 47 4.75 31.17 -18.25
CA PRO A 47 5.95 30.96 -19.05
C PRO A 47 7.23 31.48 -18.35
N SER A 48 7.09 32.32 -17.30
CA SER A 48 8.22 32.81 -16.50
C SER A 48 8.95 31.66 -15.81
N ARG A 49 10.28 31.60 -15.96
CA ARG A 49 11.15 30.59 -15.34
C ARG A 49 12.00 31.22 -14.26
N LEU A 50 12.05 30.58 -13.10
CA LEU A 50 12.86 30.93 -11.95
C LEU A 50 14.02 29.96 -11.82
N GLN A 51 15.21 30.48 -11.54
CA GLN A 51 16.39 29.65 -11.27
C GLN A 51 16.55 29.39 -9.77
N LEU A 52 16.63 28.11 -9.40
CA LEU A 52 16.98 27.66 -8.06
C LEU A 52 18.50 27.58 -7.93
N ALA A 53 19.05 28.21 -6.89
CA ALA A 53 20.47 28.13 -6.59
C ALA A 53 20.67 27.32 -5.30
N GLN A 54 21.40 26.21 -5.38
CA GLN A 54 21.68 25.31 -4.25
C GLN A 54 22.20 26.06 -3.02
N SER A 55 23.12 27.02 -3.22
CA SER A 55 23.74 27.82 -2.16
C SER A 55 22.82 28.84 -1.50
N ARG A 56 21.61 29.05 -2.02
CA ARG A 56 20.66 30.05 -1.52
C ARG A 56 19.27 29.48 -1.27
N PHE A 57 19.06 28.17 -1.41
CA PHE A 57 17.74 27.56 -1.26
C PHE A 57 17.60 26.96 0.13
N GLN A 58 16.55 27.34 0.85
CA GLN A 58 16.27 26.77 2.17
C GLN A 58 14.77 26.62 2.40
N ILE A 59 14.35 25.42 2.76
CA ILE A 59 12.97 25.16 3.19
C ILE A 59 12.85 25.54 4.66
N VAL A 60 11.98 26.51 4.96
CA VAL A 60 11.79 27.04 6.31
C VAL A 60 10.32 27.15 6.68
N HIS A 61 10.05 27.19 7.98
CA HIS A 61 8.73 27.53 8.50
C HIS A 61 8.41 29.00 8.27
N GLY A 62 7.19 29.29 7.84
CA GLY A 62 6.73 30.64 7.56
C GLY A 62 6.21 31.41 8.75
N PRO A 63 6.25 32.77 8.70
CA PRO A 63 5.55 33.60 9.65
C PRO A 63 4.06 33.21 9.72
N GLY A 64 3.58 32.88 10.92
CA GLY A 64 2.20 32.42 11.15
C GLY A 64 1.97 30.91 10.98
N SER A 65 2.99 30.14 10.62
CA SER A 65 2.98 28.68 10.79
C SER A 65 2.83 28.35 12.27
N THR A 66 1.85 27.52 12.64
CA THR A 66 1.84 27.02 14.02
C THR A 66 2.85 25.90 14.18
N ALA A 67 3.20 25.18 13.10
CA ALA A 67 4.31 24.24 13.08
C ALA A 67 5.65 24.98 13.16
N GLY A 68 6.47 24.59 14.15
CA GLY A 68 7.76 25.20 14.44
C GLY A 68 8.95 24.25 14.29
N PRO A 69 10.16 24.70 14.67
CA PRO A 69 11.36 23.86 14.66
C PRO A 69 11.26 22.59 15.51
N GLY A 70 10.33 22.51 16.46
CA GLY A 70 10.04 21.32 17.25
C GLY A 70 9.35 20.20 16.47
N CYS A 71 8.76 20.50 15.30
CA CYS A 71 8.08 19.50 14.47
C CYS A 71 9.09 18.65 13.69
N SER A 72 9.51 17.52 14.28
CA SER A 72 10.50 16.59 13.70
C SER A 72 10.11 16.09 12.32
N LEU A 73 8.84 15.77 12.11
CA LEU A 73 8.29 15.30 10.83
C LEU A 73 8.58 16.28 9.69
N LEU A 74 8.31 17.57 9.89
CA LEU A 74 8.56 18.58 8.85
C LEU A 74 10.06 18.89 8.72
N GLN A 75 10.81 18.94 9.81
CA GLN A 75 12.27 19.16 9.74
C GLN A 75 12.97 18.05 8.95
N ASP A 76 12.61 16.79 9.19
CA ASP A 76 13.14 15.65 8.45
C ASP A 76 12.69 15.66 6.99
N ALA A 77 11.45 16.08 6.72
CA ALA A 77 10.98 16.31 5.36
C ALA A 77 11.79 17.38 4.63
N PHE A 78 12.07 18.52 5.28
CA PHE A 78 12.81 19.62 4.67
C PHE A 78 14.22 19.19 4.28
N ARG A 79 14.91 18.47 5.18
CA ARG A 79 16.24 17.91 4.91
C ARG A 79 16.21 16.93 3.75
N ARG A 80 15.29 15.97 3.78
CA ARG A 80 15.15 14.93 2.75
C ARG A 80 14.82 15.52 1.38
N TYR A 81 13.89 16.46 1.30
CA TYR A 81 13.53 17.10 0.03
C TYR A 81 14.66 17.99 -0.51
N TYR A 82 15.41 18.65 0.37
CA TYR A 82 16.63 19.35 -0.05
C TYR A 82 17.63 18.39 -0.70
N GLU A 83 17.86 17.22 -0.09
CA GLU A 83 18.76 16.19 -0.63
C GLU A 83 18.26 15.65 -1.98
N TYR A 84 16.95 15.47 -2.17
CA TYR A 84 16.39 15.07 -3.48
C TYR A 84 16.59 16.12 -4.58
N LEU A 85 16.63 17.40 -4.22
CA LEU A 85 16.82 18.50 -5.17
C LEU A 85 18.28 18.69 -5.57
N PHE A 86 19.20 18.63 -4.60
CA PHE A 86 20.58 19.08 -4.79
C PHE A 86 21.64 17.99 -4.55
N GLY A 87 21.24 16.79 -4.13
CA GLY A 87 22.15 15.74 -3.71
C GLY A 87 22.80 16.00 -2.35
N TYR A 88 23.65 15.07 -1.92
CA TYR A 88 24.29 15.10 -0.59
C TYR A 88 25.41 16.15 -0.55
N THR A 89 25.16 17.30 0.07
CA THR A 89 26.16 18.38 0.26
C THR A 89 25.96 19.06 1.61
N LYS A 90 27.04 19.58 2.20
CA LYS A 90 27.01 20.23 3.52
C LYS A 90 26.06 21.43 3.51
N TRP A 91 25.06 21.40 4.38
CA TRP A 91 24.09 22.47 4.62
C TRP A 91 24.82 23.79 4.91
N GLN A 92 24.58 24.80 4.11
CA GLN A 92 24.97 26.19 4.39
C GLN A 92 23.72 27.06 4.38
N ASN A 93 23.58 27.96 5.36
CA ASN A 93 22.48 28.94 5.42
C ASN A 93 22.51 29.88 4.20
N HIS A 94 21.42 30.61 3.90
CA HIS A 94 21.30 31.91 3.17
C HIS A 94 20.10 32.01 2.17
N ASP A 95 19.92 33.18 1.53
CA ASP A 95 18.72 34.07 1.55
C ASP A 95 17.46 33.80 0.68
N ARG A 96 17.32 32.73 -0.13
CA ARG A 96 16.04 32.44 -0.83
C ARG A 96 15.29 31.28 -0.16
N LYS A 97 14.13 31.61 0.42
CA LYS A 97 13.42 30.74 1.34
C LYS A 97 12.06 30.33 0.78
N PRO A 98 11.88 29.12 0.21
CA PRO A 98 10.57 28.50 0.18
C PRO A 98 10.01 28.46 1.61
N LEU A 99 8.83 29.04 1.75
CA LEU A 99 8.15 29.29 2.99
C LEU A 99 7.04 28.27 3.15
N ILE A 100 7.11 27.44 4.19
CA ILE A 100 6.06 26.48 4.49
C ILE A 100 5.27 27.00 5.68
N THR A 101 4.00 27.29 5.47
CA THR A 101 3.06 27.60 6.55
C THR A 101 2.12 26.43 6.73
N SER A 102 2.24 25.72 7.85
CA SER A 102 1.37 24.60 8.19
C SER A 102 1.00 24.64 9.67
N ALA A 103 -0.12 24.03 10.04
CA ALA A 103 -0.48 23.93 11.44
C ALA A 103 0.24 22.77 12.16
N ASP A 104 0.74 22.97 13.38
CA ASP A 104 1.45 21.96 14.19
C ASP A 104 0.56 20.89 14.81
N SER A 105 -0.77 21.04 14.72
CA SER A 105 -1.72 20.29 15.57
C SER A 105 -1.66 18.76 15.47
N GLU A 106 -0.92 18.22 14.50
CA GLU A 106 -0.79 16.79 14.21
C GLU A 106 0.65 16.34 13.94
N CYS A 107 1.68 17.16 14.22
CA CYS A 107 3.07 16.78 13.93
C CYS A 107 3.54 15.54 14.72
N ASP A 108 3.05 15.39 15.96
CA ASP A 108 3.37 14.26 16.85
C ASP A 108 2.31 13.14 16.79
N LYS A 109 1.36 13.21 15.86
CA LYS A 109 0.30 12.21 15.69
C LYS A 109 0.61 11.24 14.57
N TYR A 110 -0.16 10.15 14.52
CA TYR A 110 -0.23 9.26 13.37
C TYR A 110 -1.29 9.76 12.38
N PRO A 111 -1.07 9.60 11.07
CA PRO A 111 -2.10 9.88 10.07
C PRO A 111 -3.30 8.94 10.25
N ALA A 112 -4.47 9.39 9.84
CA ALA A 112 -5.72 8.65 9.91
C ALA A 112 -6.48 8.77 8.58
N LEU A 113 -7.55 7.98 8.41
CA LEU A 113 -8.41 8.08 7.23
C LEU A 113 -8.99 9.49 7.02
N THR A 114 -9.16 10.26 8.10
CA THR A 114 -9.69 11.64 8.08
C THR A 114 -8.61 12.71 8.05
N SER A 115 -7.32 12.35 7.91
CA SER A 115 -6.23 13.31 7.87
C SER A 115 -6.37 14.23 6.65
N ASP A 116 -6.25 15.54 6.86
CA ASP A 116 -6.32 16.51 5.78
C ASP A 116 -4.98 16.59 5.02
N GLU A 117 -5.02 16.25 3.74
CA GLU A 117 -3.88 16.24 2.83
C GLU A 117 -3.94 17.37 1.79
N ALA A 118 -4.86 18.32 1.94
CA ALA A 118 -5.00 19.46 1.06
C ALA A 118 -3.86 20.48 1.25
N TYR A 119 -3.44 21.10 0.16
CA TYR A 119 -2.44 22.16 0.18
C TYR A 119 -2.60 23.15 -0.98
N GLN A 120 -2.01 24.33 -0.81
CA GLN A 120 -1.87 25.35 -1.83
C GLN A 120 -0.40 25.71 -1.98
N LEU A 121 0.08 25.79 -3.22
CA LEU A 121 1.46 26.10 -3.54
C LEU A 121 1.52 27.26 -4.53
N SER A 122 2.15 28.35 -4.11
CA SER A 122 2.38 29.55 -4.91
C SER A 122 3.87 29.71 -5.17
N ILE A 123 4.31 29.70 -6.42
CA ILE A 123 5.71 29.86 -6.81
C ILE A 123 5.85 31.17 -7.58
N ALA A 124 6.53 32.14 -6.97
CA ALA A 124 6.79 33.47 -7.53
C ALA A 124 8.26 33.86 -7.36
N GLU A 125 8.72 34.90 -8.08
CA GLU A 125 10.10 35.38 -8.01
C GLU A 125 10.58 35.73 -6.59
N SER A 126 9.69 36.31 -5.77
CA SER A 126 10.01 36.77 -4.42
C SER A 126 10.17 35.63 -3.43
N ALA A 127 9.25 34.65 -3.44
CA ALA A 127 9.26 33.46 -2.61
C ALA A 127 8.33 32.40 -3.18
N ALA A 128 8.58 31.15 -2.80
CA ALA A 128 7.64 30.07 -3.01
C ALA A 128 6.94 29.76 -1.68
N VAL A 129 5.61 29.70 -1.64
CA VAL A 129 4.83 29.55 -0.40
C VAL A 129 3.97 28.30 -0.49
N LEU A 130 4.14 27.38 0.46
CA LEU A 130 3.30 26.20 0.64
C LEU A 130 2.42 26.38 1.86
N LYS A 131 1.10 26.40 1.66
CA LYS A 131 0.11 26.47 2.74
C LYS A 131 -0.64 25.15 2.85
N ALA A 132 -0.77 24.62 4.05
CA ALA A 132 -1.58 23.44 4.32
C ALA A 132 -2.21 23.51 5.72
N GLU A 133 -3.47 23.08 5.83
CA GLU A 133 -4.18 23.05 7.11
C GLU A 133 -3.50 22.11 8.12
N LYS A 134 -2.86 21.04 7.63
CA LYS A 134 -2.17 20.02 8.44
C LYS A 134 -0.80 19.68 7.87
N VAL A 135 0.03 19.07 8.71
CA VAL A 135 1.37 18.60 8.34
C VAL A 135 1.35 17.61 7.17
N TRP A 136 0.27 16.83 7.01
CA TRP A 136 0.13 15.85 5.93
C TRP A 136 0.04 16.53 4.56
N GLY A 137 -0.79 17.57 4.41
CA GLY A 137 -0.84 18.38 3.19
C GLY A 137 0.51 19.05 2.88
N ALA A 138 1.24 19.51 3.90
CA ALA A 138 2.58 20.06 3.72
C ALA A 138 3.57 19.00 3.17
N LEU A 139 3.51 17.75 3.65
CA LEU A 139 4.32 16.66 3.10
C LEU A 139 4.01 16.41 1.61
N ARG A 140 2.74 16.50 1.20
CA ARG A 140 2.32 16.29 -0.20
C ARG A 140 2.79 17.42 -1.11
N GLY A 141 2.71 18.67 -0.65
CA GLY A 141 3.16 19.84 -1.42
C GLY A 141 4.68 19.93 -1.56
N CYS A 142 5.45 19.50 -0.55
CA CYS A 142 6.92 19.52 -0.62
C CYS A 142 7.48 18.66 -1.76
N LEU A 143 6.80 17.56 -2.10
CA LEU A 143 7.19 16.65 -3.17
C LEU A 143 7.26 17.35 -4.53
N LEU A 144 6.45 18.39 -4.73
CA LEU A 144 6.24 19.01 -6.03
C LEU A 144 7.44 19.83 -6.55
N TYR A 145 8.40 20.16 -5.67
CA TYR A 145 9.60 20.88 -6.06
C TYR A 145 10.64 20.00 -6.77
N THR A 146 10.47 18.68 -6.76
CA THR A 146 11.50 17.71 -7.20
C THR A 146 11.61 17.58 -8.72
N SER A 147 12.02 18.64 -9.42
CA SER A 147 12.58 18.53 -10.77
C SER A 147 14.11 18.68 -10.68
N ARG A 148 14.86 17.78 -11.31
CA ARG A 148 16.34 17.85 -11.39
C ARG A 148 16.86 19.01 -12.25
N CYS A 149 15.95 19.77 -12.85
CA CYS A 149 16.30 21.02 -13.51
C CYS A 149 16.17 22.13 -12.49
N PHE A 150 17.25 22.88 -12.26
CA PHE A 150 17.27 24.08 -11.42
C PHE A 150 16.40 25.23 -11.96
N LEU A 151 15.44 24.94 -12.83
CA LEU A 151 14.48 25.85 -13.43
C LEU A 151 13.09 25.38 -13.04
N ILE A 152 12.36 26.25 -12.36
CA ILE A 152 10.96 26.04 -12.01
C ILE A 152 10.13 27.16 -12.63
N ASN A 153 8.98 26.83 -13.21
CA ASN A 153 8.09 27.87 -13.71
C ASN A 153 7.37 28.53 -12.54
N GLU A 154 7.04 29.82 -12.67
CA GLU A 154 6.06 30.44 -11.79
C GLU A 154 4.73 29.70 -11.94
N SER A 155 4.11 29.35 -10.81
CA SER A 155 2.91 28.53 -10.82
C SER A 155 2.06 28.70 -9.58
N GLU A 156 0.76 28.56 -9.75
CA GLU A 156 -0.23 28.46 -8.67
C GLU A 156 -0.89 27.09 -8.71
N ILE A 157 -0.91 26.41 -7.57
CA ILE A 157 -1.40 25.04 -7.44
C ILE A 157 -2.29 24.96 -6.22
N THR A 158 -3.46 24.34 -6.41
CA THR A 158 -4.34 23.93 -5.33
C THR A 158 -4.62 22.45 -5.52
N ASP A 159 -4.40 21.66 -4.48
CA ASP A 159 -4.40 20.20 -4.63
C ASP A 159 -4.92 19.51 -3.36
N TYR A 160 -5.57 18.38 -3.57
CA TYR A 160 -6.16 17.52 -2.54
C TYR A 160 -6.55 16.18 -3.17
N PRO A 161 -6.49 15.06 -2.42
CA PRO A 161 -6.78 13.75 -2.97
C PRO A 161 -8.25 13.59 -3.38
N ARG A 162 -8.53 12.69 -4.33
CA ARG A 162 -9.90 12.24 -4.66
C ARG A 162 -10.43 11.25 -3.64
N PHE A 163 -9.56 10.35 -3.19
CA PHE A 163 -9.88 9.33 -2.22
C PHE A 163 -8.93 9.39 -1.03
N ALA A 164 -9.47 9.19 0.17
CA ALA A 164 -8.71 9.28 1.41
C ALA A 164 -7.86 8.03 1.69
N HIS A 165 -8.26 6.87 1.17
CA HIS A 165 -7.53 5.60 1.34
C HIS A 165 -6.79 5.23 0.06
N ARG A 166 -5.46 5.29 0.07
CA ARG A 166 -4.62 5.01 -1.11
C ARG A 166 -3.51 4.06 -0.70
N GLY A 167 -3.78 2.76 -0.89
CA GLY A 167 -2.98 1.67 -0.35
C GLY A 167 -2.04 1.00 -1.33
N ILE A 168 -0.96 0.45 -0.79
CA ILE A 168 -0.16 -0.60 -1.40
C ILE A 168 -0.19 -1.78 -0.44
N LEU A 169 -0.62 -2.94 -0.91
CA LEU A 169 -0.45 -4.21 -0.20
C LEU A 169 0.92 -4.81 -0.55
N ILE A 170 1.69 -5.13 0.49
CA ILE A 170 2.87 -5.98 0.39
C ILE A 170 2.66 -7.26 1.21
N ASP A 171 2.99 -8.38 0.59
CA ASP A 171 2.99 -9.69 1.22
C ASP A 171 4.41 -10.04 1.67
N THR A 172 4.58 -10.23 2.98
CA THR A 172 5.86 -10.61 3.57
C THR A 172 5.90 -12.04 4.10
N SER A 173 4.86 -12.82 3.83
CA SER A 173 4.76 -14.21 4.26
C SER A 173 5.22 -15.16 3.17
N ARG A 174 4.68 -15.01 1.95
CA ARG A 174 5.02 -15.89 0.82
C ARG A 174 6.50 -15.80 0.47
N HIS A 175 7.09 -14.61 0.63
CA HIS A 175 8.52 -14.40 0.75
C HIS A 175 8.81 -13.30 1.77
N TYR A 176 9.86 -13.49 2.57
CA TYR A 176 10.33 -12.45 3.49
C TYR A 176 10.90 -11.25 2.71
N LEU A 177 10.54 -10.03 3.13
CA LEU A 177 11.09 -8.80 2.60
C LEU A 177 12.07 -8.18 3.63
N PRO A 178 13.35 -8.01 3.30
CA PRO A 178 14.26 -7.28 4.16
C PRO A 178 13.73 -5.88 4.47
N LEU A 179 13.97 -5.41 5.70
CA LEU A 179 13.50 -4.10 6.17
C LEU A 179 13.83 -2.97 5.19
N LYS A 180 15.03 -2.99 4.60
CA LYS A 180 15.46 -2.02 3.57
C LYS A 180 14.49 -1.96 2.38
N SER A 181 13.95 -3.10 1.92
CA SER A 181 12.99 -3.15 0.81
C SER A 181 11.67 -2.49 1.18
N ILE A 182 11.19 -2.73 2.41
CA ILE A 182 9.96 -2.09 2.94
C ILE A 182 10.15 -0.58 3.06
N LEU A 183 11.26 -0.12 3.65
CA LEU A 183 11.56 1.31 3.80
C LEU A 183 11.72 2.00 2.43
N THR A 184 12.38 1.35 1.47
CA THR A 184 12.51 1.86 0.09
C THR A 184 11.14 1.96 -0.59
N ASN A 185 10.25 0.99 -0.35
CA ASN A 185 8.88 1.06 -0.85
C ASN A 185 8.11 2.24 -0.24
N LEU A 186 8.25 2.50 1.07
CA LEU A 186 7.64 3.66 1.73
C LEU A 186 8.10 5.00 1.13
N ASP A 187 9.36 5.11 0.73
CA ASP A 187 9.85 6.27 -0.03
C ASP A 187 9.14 6.42 -1.39
N ALA A 188 9.05 5.32 -2.15
CA ALA A 188 8.35 5.33 -3.44
C ALA A 188 6.85 5.61 -3.31
N MET A 189 6.19 5.12 -2.26
CA MET A 189 4.81 5.44 -1.91
C MET A 189 4.64 6.94 -1.66
N ALA A 190 5.53 7.56 -0.88
CA ALA A 190 5.53 8.99 -0.64
C ALA A 190 5.68 9.79 -1.96
N PHE A 191 6.54 9.33 -2.88
CA PHE A 191 6.71 9.94 -4.21
C PHE A 191 5.49 9.83 -5.11
N ASN A 192 4.59 8.89 -4.83
CA ASN A 192 3.36 8.65 -5.57
C ASN A 192 2.10 9.09 -4.80
N LYS A 193 2.28 9.76 -3.65
CA LYS A 193 1.22 10.22 -2.74
C LYS A 193 0.30 9.10 -2.23
N PHE A 194 0.78 7.86 -2.18
CA PHE A 194 0.14 6.79 -1.40
C PHE A 194 0.24 7.11 0.10
N ASN A 195 -0.75 6.67 0.88
CA ASN A 195 -0.84 6.99 2.30
C ASN A 195 -1.23 5.80 3.18
N VAL A 196 -1.35 4.60 2.63
CA VAL A 196 -1.60 3.36 3.38
C VAL A 196 -0.60 2.30 2.92
N LEU A 197 0.16 1.74 3.86
CA LEU A 197 0.83 0.47 3.72
C LEU A 197 -0.09 -0.59 4.32
N HIS A 198 -0.69 -1.40 3.46
CA HIS A 198 -1.38 -2.61 3.88
C HIS A 198 -0.31 -3.70 4.00
N TRP A 199 0.02 -4.06 5.23
CA TRP A 199 1.08 -5.01 5.51
C TRP A 199 0.49 -6.38 5.80
N HIS A 200 0.38 -7.19 4.75
CA HIS A 200 0.07 -8.62 4.83
C HIS A 200 1.28 -9.36 5.39
N ILE A 201 1.34 -9.46 6.72
CA ILE A 201 2.58 -9.76 7.43
C ILE A 201 2.84 -11.27 7.58
N VAL A 202 1.78 -12.07 7.70
CA VAL A 202 1.82 -13.53 7.89
C VAL A 202 0.76 -14.20 7.01
N ASP A 203 1.00 -15.46 6.64
CA ASP A 203 0.13 -16.31 5.80
C ASP A 203 0.54 -17.78 6.02
N ASP A 204 0.08 -18.73 5.20
CA ASP A 204 0.37 -20.16 5.28
C ASP A 204 1.87 -20.47 5.31
N GLN A 205 2.65 -19.82 4.45
CA GLN A 205 4.03 -20.21 4.18
C GLN A 205 4.99 -19.78 5.29
N SER A 206 4.79 -18.60 5.90
CA SER A 206 5.61 -18.16 7.03
C SER A 206 4.95 -17.20 8.02
N PHE A 207 5.46 -17.22 9.25
CA PHE A 207 5.08 -16.31 10.33
C PHE A 207 6.28 -15.45 10.75
N PRO A 208 6.65 -14.40 9.99
CA PRO A 208 7.82 -13.57 10.29
C PRO A 208 7.57 -12.55 11.42
N TYR A 209 6.33 -12.24 11.79
CA TYR A 209 6.04 -11.30 12.88
C TYR A 209 6.46 -11.85 14.24
N GLN A 210 7.35 -11.16 14.96
CA GLN A 210 7.75 -11.57 16.30
C GLN A 210 6.76 -11.06 17.36
N SER A 211 5.82 -11.93 17.74
CA SER A 211 4.95 -11.67 18.88
C SER A 211 5.73 -11.76 20.20
N VAL A 212 5.45 -10.82 21.12
CA VAL A 212 6.02 -10.82 22.48
C VAL A 212 5.27 -11.79 23.38
N THR A 213 3.94 -11.81 23.25
CA THR A 213 3.02 -12.68 23.98
C THR A 213 3.12 -14.13 23.51
N PHE A 214 3.35 -14.36 22.21
CA PHE A 214 3.49 -15.70 21.62
C PHE A 214 4.80 -15.86 20.82
N PRO A 215 5.98 -15.91 21.47
CA PRO A 215 7.27 -15.98 20.77
C PRO A 215 7.40 -17.19 19.83
N GLU A 216 6.74 -18.30 20.19
CA GLU A 216 6.80 -19.55 19.46
C GLU A 216 6.20 -19.48 18.05
N LEU A 217 5.30 -18.52 17.78
CA LEU A 217 4.75 -18.28 16.43
C LEU A 217 5.87 -17.99 15.44
N SER A 218 6.74 -17.01 15.75
CA SER A 218 7.89 -16.70 14.88
C SER A 218 9.01 -17.74 14.98
N ASN A 219 9.31 -18.25 16.19
CA ASN A 219 10.40 -19.22 16.39
C ASN A 219 10.21 -20.50 15.56
N LYS A 220 8.96 -20.90 15.30
CA LYS A 220 8.64 -22.12 14.55
C LYS A 220 7.93 -21.87 13.22
N GLY A 221 7.32 -20.70 13.04
CA GLY A 221 6.56 -20.34 11.85
C GLY A 221 7.36 -19.53 10.82
N ALA A 222 8.41 -18.81 11.21
CA ALA A 222 9.26 -18.09 10.25
C ALA A 222 10.11 -19.05 9.41
N TYR A 223 10.51 -18.63 8.21
CA TYR A 223 11.41 -19.44 7.36
C TYR A 223 12.74 -19.77 8.05
N THR A 224 13.37 -18.77 8.67
CA THR A 224 14.57 -18.90 9.49
C THR A 224 14.59 -17.81 10.55
N TYR A 225 15.49 -17.91 11.53
CA TYR A 225 15.70 -16.86 12.54
C TYR A 225 16.14 -15.50 11.96
N ASN A 226 16.65 -15.46 10.72
CA ASN A 226 17.01 -14.22 10.02
C ASN A 226 15.83 -13.62 9.22
N HIS A 227 14.70 -14.31 9.15
CA HIS A 227 13.50 -13.89 8.41
C HIS A 227 12.37 -13.53 9.39
N ILE A 228 12.71 -12.72 10.38
CA ILE A 228 11.81 -12.29 11.46
C ILE A 228 11.80 -10.75 11.49
N TYR A 229 10.61 -10.17 11.68
CA TYR A 229 10.44 -8.76 12.03
C TYR A 229 10.34 -8.66 13.55
N THR A 230 11.41 -8.15 14.16
CA THR A 230 11.44 -7.90 15.59
C THR A 230 10.51 -6.74 15.97
N PRO A 231 10.16 -6.57 17.26
CA PRO A 231 9.41 -5.39 17.71
C PRO A 231 10.08 -4.06 17.30
N THR A 232 11.42 -4.04 17.23
CA THR A 232 12.17 -2.86 16.80
C THR A 232 12.00 -2.60 15.29
N ASP A 233 12.01 -3.66 14.48
CA ASP A 233 11.79 -3.53 13.03
C ASP A 233 10.38 -3.00 12.73
N VAL A 234 9.37 -3.54 13.41
CA VAL A 234 7.97 -3.10 13.26
C VAL A 234 7.82 -1.63 13.66
N GLN A 235 8.37 -1.22 14.80
CA GLN A 235 8.37 0.19 15.22
C GLN A 235 9.11 1.09 14.24
N LEU A 236 10.22 0.63 13.66
CA LEU A 236 10.94 1.38 12.63
C LEU A 236 10.07 1.60 11.39
N VAL A 237 9.39 0.56 10.88
CA VAL A 237 8.49 0.68 9.73
C VAL A 237 7.36 1.68 10.03
N ILE A 238 6.72 1.57 11.19
CA ILE A 238 5.63 2.44 11.61
C ILE A 238 6.09 3.91 11.68
N GLU A 239 7.22 4.20 12.32
CA GLU A 239 7.71 5.57 12.42
C GLU A 239 8.20 6.11 11.08
N TYR A 240 8.89 5.30 10.28
CA TYR A 240 9.36 5.70 8.96
C TYR A 240 8.20 6.03 8.00
N ALA A 241 7.10 5.28 8.10
CA ALA A 241 5.85 5.54 7.41
C ALA A 241 5.18 6.82 7.92
N ARG A 242 5.09 7.02 9.24
CA ARG A 242 4.51 8.21 9.88
C ARG A 242 5.19 9.50 9.41
N LEU A 243 6.53 9.52 9.35
CA LEU A 243 7.32 10.65 8.85
C LEU A 243 7.07 11.00 7.37
N ARG A 244 6.35 10.13 6.65
CA ARG A 244 5.91 10.30 5.26
C ARG A 244 4.39 10.44 5.13
N GLY A 245 3.67 10.52 6.25
CA GLY A 245 2.21 10.55 6.28
C GLY A 245 1.60 9.27 5.71
N ILE A 246 2.23 8.12 5.95
CA ILE A 246 1.75 6.81 5.54
C ILE A 246 1.26 6.07 6.79
N ARG A 247 0.03 5.58 6.74
CA ARG A 247 -0.58 4.69 7.71
C ARG A 247 -0.04 3.27 7.51
N VAL A 248 0.11 2.50 8.58
CA VAL A 248 0.46 1.07 8.51
C VAL A 248 -0.72 0.28 9.05
N ILE A 249 -1.45 -0.38 8.16
CA ILE A 249 -2.58 -1.25 8.50
C ILE A 249 -2.02 -2.68 8.49
N PRO A 250 -1.91 -3.34 9.65
CA PRO A 250 -1.48 -4.73 9.69
C PRO A 250 -2.63 -5.64 9.26
N GLU A 251 -2.29 -6.68 8.52
CA GLU A 251 -3.18 -7.81 8.27
C GLU A 251 -2.66 -9.07 8.95
N PHE A 252 -3.55 -9.68 9.72
CA PHE A 252 -3.37 -10.99 10.34
C PHE A 252 -4.57 -11.83 9.98
N ASP A 253 -4.50 -12.43 8.80
CA ASP A 253 -5.61 -13.13 8.17
C ASP A 253 -5.96 -14.43 8.92
N THR A 254 -7.26 -14.61 9.16
CA THR A 254 -7.86 -15.78 9.77
C THR A 254 -9.31 -15.95 9.28
N PRO A 255 -9.87 -17.18 9.20
CA PRO A 255 -9.29 -18.46 9.62
C PRO A 255 -8.51 -19.20 8.53
N GLY A 256 -8.60 -18.75 7.27
CA GLY A 256 -7.75 -19.24 6.17
C GLY A 256 -6.29 -18.82 6.36
N ASN A 257 -5.41 -19.20 5.42
CA ASN A 257 -4.05 -18.67 5.34
C ASN A 257 -3.24 -18.71 6.66
N THR A 258 -3.40 -19.79 7.44
CA THR A 258 -2.90 -19.90 8.81
C THR A 258 -2.00 -21.11 9.09
N GLU A 259 -1.53 -21.84 8.06
CA GLU A 259 -0.68 -23.02 8.25
C GLU A 259 0.57 -22.73 9.10
N SER A 260 1.21 -21.57 8.90
CA SER A 260 2.40 -21.15 9.66
C SER A 260 2.12 -20.94 11.16
N TRP A 261 0.88 -20.55 11.53
CA TRP A 261 0.49 -20.26 12.91
C TRP A 261 0.48 -21.53 13.76
N GLY A 262 0.00 -22.64 13.19
CA GLY A 262 -0.08 -23.94 13.88
C GLY A 262 1.26 -24.53 14.27
N LYS A 263 2.37 -24.06 13.67
CA LYS A 263 3.73 -24.47 14.07
C LYS A 263 4.09 -23.93 15.45
N GLY A 264 3.63 -22.74 15.79
CA GLY A 264 3.92 -22.05 17.05
C GLY A 264 2.83 -22.21 18.12
N GLN A 265 1.57 -22.31 17.71
CA GLN A 265 0.42 -22.43 18.60
C GLN A 265 -0.23 -23.82 18.45
N LYS A 266 -0.06 -24.65 19.49
CA LYS A 266 -0.67 -25.99 19.53
C LYS A 266 -2.20 -25.90 19.58
N ASP A 267 -2.85 -26.88 18.96
CA ASP A 267 -4.30 -27.05 18.94
C ASP A 267 -5.09 -25.87 18.35
N LEU A 268 -4.42 -24.96 17.62
CA LEU A 268 -5.06 -23.84 16.92
C LEU A 268 -5.71 -24.26 15.61
N LEU A 269 -5.01 -25.07 14.81
CA LEU A 269 -5.47 -25.47 13.48
C LEU A 269 -6.32 -26.74 13.54
N THR A 270 -7.23 -26.87 12.57
CA THR A 270 -8.07 -28.06 12.48
C THR A 270 -7.26 -29.23 11.94
N THR A 271 -7.21 -30.35 12.67
CA THR A 271 -6.67 -31.61 12.16
C THR A 271 -7.58 -32.18 11.07
N CYS A 272 -7.04 -32.45 9.89
CA CYS A 272 -7.80 -33.06 8.80
C CYS A 272 -7.84 -34.59 8.93
N TYR A 273 -8.86 -35.21 8.34
CA TYR A 273 -9.09 -36.65 8.39
C TYR A 273 -9.19 -37.25 6.98
N ASN A 274 -8.65 -38.46 6.83
CA ASN A 274 -8.91 -39.32 5.69
C ASN A 274 -9.68 -40.56 6.16
N GLY A 275 -10.99 -40.55 5.96
CA GLY A 275 -11.89 -41.54 6.54
C GLY A 275 -11.96 -41.41 8.07
N LYS A 276 -11.53 -42.44 8.80
CA LYS A 276 -11.57 -42.45 10.28
C LYS A 276 -10.24 -42.06 10.94
N GLN A 277 -9.18 -41.84 10.17
CA GLN A 277 -7.85 -41.57 10.68
C GLN A 277 -7.43 -40.12 10.38
N PRO A 278 -6.70 -39.45 11.29
CA PRO A 278 -6.06 -38.18 10.99
C PRO A 278 -5.13 -38.32 9.78
N SER A 279 -5.18 -37.37 8.84
CA SER A 279 -4.32 -37.37 7.65
C SER A 279 -2.88 -36.96 7.94
N GLY A 280 -2.63 -36.34 9.11
CA GLY A 280 -1.37 -35.69 9.44
C GLY A 280 -1.23 -34.27 8.86
N SER A 281 -2.23 -33.79 8.12
CA SER A 281 -2.31 -32.41 7.64
C SER A 281 -3.25 -31.57 8.49
N TYR A 282 -3.07 -30.26 8.42
CA TYR A 282 -3.92 -29.27 9.07
C TYR A 282 -4.63 -28.42 8.01
N GLY A 283 -5.77 -27.85 8.41
CA GLY A 283 -6.51 -26.88 7.60
C GLY A 283 -6.70 -25.57 8.36
N PRO A 284 -7.80 -24.85 8.11
CA PRO A 284 -8.07 -23.55 8.74
C PRO A 284 -8.08 -23.64 10.27
N VAL A 285 -7.96 -22.47 10.92
CA VAL A 285 -8.13 -22.31 12.37
C VAL A 285 -9.38 -23.07 12.84
N ASN A 286 -9.27 -23.77 13.96
CA ASN A 286 -10.34 -24.57 14.51
C ASN A 286 -11.34 -23.68 15.28
N PRO A 287 -12.56 -23.48 14.76
CA PRO A 287 -13.50 -22.52 15.34
C PRO A 287 -14.33 -23.11 16.49
N ILE A 288 -14.16 -24.40 16.82
CA ILE A 288 -14.99 -25.07 17.83
C ILE A 288 -14.36 -25.05 19.24
N LEU A 289 -13.11 -24.58 19.35
CA LEU A 289 -12.34 -24.60 20.58
C LEU A 289 -12.33 -23.23 21.25
N ASN A 290 -12.61 -23.18 22.55
CA ASN A 290 -12.53 -21.92 23.32
C ASN A 290 -11.10 -21.38 23.37
N THR A 291 -10.10 -22.27 23.38
CA THR A 291 -8.67 -21.90 23.36
C THR A 291 -8.29 -21.10 22.11
N THR A 292 -9.00 -21.28 21.00
CA THR A 292 -8.84 -20.46 19.79
C THR A 292 -9.17 -18.99 20.08
N TYR A 293 -10.33 -18.73 20.69
CA TYR A 293 -10.78 -17.37 20.96
C TYR A 293 -9.99 -16.71 22.10
N GLU A 294 -9.53 -17.49 23.09
CA GLU A 294 -8.58 -17.01 24.11
C GLU A 294 -7.25 -16.58 23.50
N PHE A 295 -6.71 -17.35 22.55
CA PHE A 295 -5.51 -17.00 21.79
C PHE A 295 -5.73 -15.73 20.96
N VAL A 296 -6.81 -15.68 20.18
CA VAL A 296 -7.17 -14.51 19.35
C VAL A 296 -7.29 -13.25 20.22
N ALA A 297 -7.94 -13.33 21.37
CA ALA A 297 -8.12 -12.21 22.28
C ALA A 297 -6.79 -11.60 22.73
N GLU A 298 -5.86 -12.43 23.22
CA GLU A 298 -4.58 -11.94 23.72
C GLU A 298 -3.65 -11.51 22.57
N PHE A 299 -3.69 -12.22 21.44
CA PHE A 299 -2.90 -11.89 20.26
C PHE A 299 -3.31 -10.52 19.69
N PHE A 300 -4.60 -10.31 19.41
CA PHE A 300 -5.04 -9.02 18.86
C PHE A 300 -4.97 -7.87 19.86
N LYS A 301 -4.99 -8.14 21.17
CA LYS A 301 -4.67 -7.14 22.19
C LYS A 301 -3.23 -6.64 22.06
N GLU A 302 -2.27 -7.53 21.81
CA GLU A 302 -0.90 -7.13 21.46
C GLU A 302 -0.89 -6.31 20.16
N ILE A 303 -1.50 -6.81 19.08
CA ILE A 303 -1.54 -6.11 17.79
C ILE A 303 -2.13 -4.70 17.94
N SER A 304 -3.20 -4.55 18.73
CA SER A 304 -3.85 -3.26 18.98
C SER A 304 -2.94 -2.24 19.69
N THR A 305 -1.95 -2.73 20.45
CA THR A 305 -0.96 -1.93 21.17
C THR A 305 0.24 -1.61 20.29
N VAL A 306 0.67 -2.56 19.46
CA VAL A 306 1.84 -2.42 18.58
C VAL A 306 1.55 -1.47 17.41
N PHE A 307 0.39 -1.62 16.77
CA PHE A 307 0.02 -0.86 15.59
C PHE A 307 -0.91 0.31 15.95
N PRO A 308 -0.50 1.57 15.73
CA PRO A 308 -1.27 2.73 16.15
C PRO A 308 -2.46 3.06 15.25
N ASP A 309 -2.52 2.53 14.02
CA ASP A 309 -3.63 2.80 13.11
C ASP A 309 -4.98 2.37 13.71
N ALA A 310 -6.05 3.09 13.39
CA ALA A 310 -7.38 2.80 13.90
C ALA A 310 -7.93 1.47 13.36
N TYR A 311 -7.43 0.99 12.22
CA TYR A 311 -7.90 -0.21 11.55
C TYR A 311 -6.90 -1.36 11.69
N ILE A 312 -7.43 -2.58 11.83
CA ILE A 312 -6.73 -3.84 11.67
C ILE A 312 -7.45 -4.61 10.56
N HIS A 313 -6.70 -5.17 9.62
CA HIS A 313 -7.25 -6.08 8.62
C HIS A 313 -7.29 -7.49 9.21
N PHE A 314 -8.48 -8.09 9.25
CA PHE A 314 -8.70 -9.42 9.81
C PHE A 314 -8.70 -10.51 8.74
N GLY A 315 -8.51 -10.14 7.47
CA GLY A 315 -8.55 -11.02 6.32
C GLY A 315 -9.95 -11.60 6.12
N GLY A 316 -10.04 -12.93 6.13
CA GLY A 316 -11.28 -13.70 6.01
C GLY A 316 -11.58 -14.14 4.58
N ASP A 317 -10.56 -14.29 3.74
CA ASP A 317 -10.64 -14.75 2.36
C ASP A 317 -10.37 -16.26 2.21
N GLU A 318 -10.78 -16.80 1.06
CA GLU A 318 -10.40 -18.12 0.52
C GLU A 318 -10.43 -19.34 1.47
N VAL A 319 -11.35 -19.38 2.44
CA VAL A 319 -11.40 -20.48 3.42
C VAL A 319 -11.82 -21.82 2.77
N ASP A 320 -10.89 -22.78 2.70
CA ASP A 320 -11.22 -24.15 2.26
C ASP A 320 -11.87 -24.98 3.37
N PHE A 321 -13.17 -25.27 3.19
CA PHE A 321 -13.95 -26.06 4.13
C PHE A 321 -13.67 -27.58 4.09
N THR A 322 -12.82 -28.07 3.18
CA THR A 322 -12.56 -29.51 3.01
C THR A 322 -12.04 -30.15 4.30
N CYS A 323 -11.11 -29.50 4.99
CA CYS A 323 -10.56 -30.01 6.25
C CYS A 323 -11.61 -30.02 7.37
N TRP A 324 -12.36 -28.93 7.55
CA TRP A 324 -13.49 -28.87 8.49
C TRP A 324 -14.52 -29.97 8.22
N ARG A 325 -14.85 -30.20 6.94
CA ARG A 325 -15.77 -31.25 6.54
C ARG A 325 -15.26 -32.65 6.86
N SER A 326 -13.95 -32.86 6.85
CA SER A 326 -13.37 -34.15 7.19
C SER A 326 -13.38 -34.45 8.69
N ASN A 327 -13.34 -33.40 9.54
CA ASN A 327 -13.11 -33.55 10.97
C ASN A 327 -14.40 -33.94 11.74
N PRO A 328 -14.41 -35.08 12.48
CA PRO A 328 -15.60 -35.54 13.21
C PRO A 328 -16.09 -34.58 14.30
N ASP A 329 -15.18 -33.93 15.03
CA ASP A 329 -15.53 -33.01 16.12
C ASP A 329 -16.20 -31.75 15.56
N VAL A 330 -15.70 -31.26 14.42
CA VAL A 330 -16.32 -30.15 13.67
C VAL A 330 -17.71 -30.57 13.17
N GLN A 331 -17.86 -31.76 12.59
CA GLN A 331 -19.17 -32.25 12.17
C GLN A 331 -20.17 -32.34 13.33
N ASP A 332 -19.72 -32.74 14.52
CA ASP A 332 -20.59 -32.80 15.70
C ASP A 332 -20.94 -31.40 16.23
N PHE A 333 -20.02 -30.44 16.15
CA PHE A 333 -20.32 -29.04 16.41
C PHE A 333 -21.35 -28.47 15.42
N MET A 334 -21.20 -28.75 14.12
CA MET A 334 -22.14 -28.36 13.07
C MET A 334 -23.57 -28.86 13.35
N LYS A 335 -23.71 -30.12 13.82
CA LYS A 335 -24.99 -30.70 14.24
C LYS A 335 -25.56 -29.97 15.46
N LYS A 336 -24.74 -29.72 16.49
CA LYS A 336 -25.15 -29.03 17.72
C LYS A 336 -25.65 -27.61 17.46
N GLN A 337 -24.99 -26.87 16.58
CA GLN A 337 -25.37 -25.50 16.20
C GLN A 337 -26.51 -25.44 15.17
N GLY A 338 -26.89 -26.57 14.58
CA GLY A 338 -27.92 -26.61 13.54
C GLY A 338 -27.47 -26.00 12.21
N PHE A 339 -26.16 -25.95 11.95
CA PHE A 339 -25.61 -25.43 10.68
C PHE A 339 -25.76 -26.42 9.51
N GLY A 340 -26.01 -27.70 9.80
CA GLY A 340 -26.17 -28.72 8.77
C GLY A 340 -24.86 -28.99 8.04
N PHE A 341 -24.86 -28.92 6.71
CA PHE A 341 -23.68 -29.12 5.85
C PHE A 341 -23.14 -27.81 5.27
N ASP A 342 -23.63 -26.67 5.75
CA ASP A 342 -23.29 -25.34 5.25
C ASP A 342 -22.16 -24.72 6.09
N TYR A 343 -20.93 -24.95 5.67
CA TYR A 343 -19.72 -24.51 6.38
C TYR A 343 -19.48 -23.00 6.30
N THR A 344 -20.16 -22.28 5.39
CA THR A 344 -20.14 -20.80 5.38
C THR A 344 -20.71 -20.22 6.68
N LYS A 345 -21.65 -20.94 7.33
CA LYS A 345 -22.18 -20.57 8.65
C LYS A 345 -21.16 -20.77 9.77
N LEU A 346 -20.27 -21.76 9.63
CA LEU A 346 -19.21 -22.00 10.60
C LEU A 346 -18.12 -20.94 10.52
N GLU A 347 -17.72 -20.58 9.31
CA GLU A 347 -16.85 -19.44 9.06
C GLU A 347 -17.49 -18.14 9.57
N SER A 348 -18.77 -17.92 9.26
CA SER A 348 -19.51 -16.77 9.76
C SER A 348 -19.55 -16.71 11.29
N TYR A 349 -19.70 -17.86 11.94
CA TYR A 349 -19.62 -17.99 13.39
C TYR A 349 -18.24 -17.58 13.89
N TYR A 350 -17.17 -18.14 13.32
CA TYR A 350 -15.79 -17.80 13.68
C TYR A 350 -15.51 -16.30 13.56
N ILE A 351 -15.76 -15.70 12.40
CA ILE A 351 -15.44 -14.30 12.13
C ILE A 351 -16.25 -13.40 13.06
N LYS A 352 -17.53 -13.72 13.30
CA LYS A 352 -18.35 -12.99 14.26
C LYS A 352 -17.73 -13.01 15.66
N GLU A 353 -17.32 -14.18 16.16
CA GLU A 353 -16.70 -14.31 17.47
C GLU A 353 -15.35 -13.57 17.55
N VAL A 354 -14.53 -13.59 16.49
CA VAL A 354 -13.29 -12.79 16.41
C VAL A 354 -13.61 -11.29 16.51
N LEU A 355 -14.53 -10.79 15.68
CA LEU A 355 -14.92 -9.37 15.65
C LEU A 355 -15.56 -8.91 16.96
N GLU A 356 -16.29 -9.78 17.65
CA GLU A 356 -16.85 -9.52 18.98
C GLU A 356 -15.77 -9.54 20.06
N THR A 357 -14.81 -10.47 19.99
CA THR A 357 -13.68 -10.56 20.94
C THR A 357 -12.81 -9.31 20.88
N VAL A 358 -12.47 -8.85 19.68
CA VAL A 358 -11.61 -7.67 19.47
C VAL A 358 -12.38 -6.35 19.58
N SER A 359 -13.71 -6.40 19.76
CA SER A 359 -14.56 -5.20 19.85
C SER A 359 -14.18 -4.26 21.00
N SER A 360 -13.60 -4.80 22.06
CA SER A 360 -13.15 -4.07 23.25
C SER A 360 -11.83 -3.32 23.06
N LEU A 361 -11.09 -3.59 21.98
CA LEU A 361 -9.75 -3.04 21.75
C LEU A 361 -9.75 -1.60 21.18
N ASN A 362 -10.92 -0.97 21.03
CA ASN A 362 -11.10 0.35 20.41
C ASN A 362 -10.47 0.46 19.01
N LYS A 363 -10.37 -0.67 18.29
CA LYS A 363 -9.97 -0.75 16.88
C LYS A 363 -11.19 -0.98 16.01
N ARG A 364 -11.08 -0.51 14.77
CA ARG A 364 -12.03 -0.76 13.69
C ARG A 364 -11.53 -1.91 12.83
N SER A 365 -12.45 -2.54 12.13
CA SER A 365 -12.16 -3.73 11.34
C SER A 365 -12.12 -3.40 9.85
N MET A 366 -11.21 -4.06 9.16
CA MET A 366 -11.21 -4.20 7.72
C MET A 366 -11.19 -5.69 7.37
N VAL A 367 -11.93 -6.09 6.35
CA VAL A 367 -12.12 -7.50 5.96
C VAL A 367 -12.17 -7.63 4.44
N TRP A 368 -11.78 -8.79 3.91
CA TRP A 368 -12.02 -9.13 2.51
C TRP A 368 -13.53 -9.36 2.25
N GLN A 369 -13.91 -9.32 0.98
CA GLN A 369 -15.32 -9.32 0.57
C GLN A 369 -16.10 -10.59 0.97
N GLU A 370 -15.45 -11.73 1.12
CA GLU A 370 -16.09 -13.00 1.45
C GLU A 370 -16.85 -12.93 2.77
N VAL A 371 -16.32 -12.18 3.74
CA VAL A 371 -17.00 -11.93 5.02
C VAL A 371 -18.37 -11.27 4.79
N PHE A 372 -18.46 -10.34 3.85
CA PHE A 372 -19.73 -9.73 3.46
C PHE A 372 -20.58 -10.70 2.61
N ASP A 373 -19.98 -11.38 1.65
CA ASP A 373 -20.66 -12.28 0.71
C ASP A 373 -21.33 -13.47 1.41
N ASN A 374 -20.70 -13.99 2.46
CA ASN A 374 -21.19 -15.10 3.28
C ASN A 374 -22.21 -14.66 4.33
N GLY A 375 -22.58 -13.37 4.37
CA GLY A 375 -23.66 -12.85 5.21
C GLY A 375 -23.28 -12.68 6.68
N VAL A 376 -21.99 -12.52 6.98
CA VAL A 376 -21.52 -12.26 8.34
C VAL A 376 -22.05 -10.91 8.81
N LYS A 377 -22.57 -10.87 10.05
CA LYS A 377 -22.97 -9.61 10.68
C LYS A 377 -21.73 -8.86 11.14
N ILE A 378 -21.24 -7.98 10.29
CA ILE A 378 -20.13 -7.07 10.59
C ILE A 378 -20.64 -5.73 11.14
N LYS A 379 -19.78 -5.00 11.86
CA LYS A 379 -20.15 -3.70 12.44
C LYS A 379 -20.33 -2.64 11.34
N PRO A 380 -21.21 -1.65 11.50
CA PRO A 380 -21.43 -0.60 10.49
C PRO A 380 -20.19 0.22 10.12
N ASP A 381 -19.20 0.30 11.01
CA ASP A 381 -17.94 1.02 10.79
C ASP A 381 -16.81 0.13 10.21
N THR A 382 -17.13 -1.12 9.86
CA THR A 382 -16.22 -2.04 9.17
C THR A 382 -16.01 -1.57 7.72
N ILE A 383 -14.76 -1.65 7.26
CA ILE A 383 -14.41 -1.48 5.85
C ILE A 383 -14.40 -2.85 5.18
N VAL A 384 -15.10 -2.97 4.06
CA VAL A 384 -15.05 -4.17 3.20
C VAL A 384 -14.14 -3.89 2.02
N GLU A 385 -13.15 -4.75 1.79
CA GLU A 385 -12.24 -4.65 0.66
C GLU A 385 -12.68 -5.58 -0.49
N VAL A 386 -12.98 -4.98 -1.66
CA VAL A 386 -13.48 -5.70 -2.84
C VAL A 386 -12.31 -6.05 -3.75
N TRP A 387 -12.03 -7.34 -3.89
CA TRP A 387 -10.81 -7.85 -4.51
C TRP A 387 -11.07 -8.86 -5.64
N MET A 388 -12.20 -9.55 -5.66
CA MET A 388 -12.51 -10.52 -6.70
C MET A 388 -12.80 -9.81 -8.02
N GLY A 389 -12.01 -10.14 -9.05
CA GLY A 389 -12.06 -9.46 -10.36
C GLY A 389 -13.39 -9.63 -11.12
N HIS A 390 -14.15 -10.68 -10.84
CA HIS A 390 -15.42 -10.95 -11.50
C HIS A 390 -16.53 -10.05 -10.95
N LEU A 391 -17.07 -9.16 -11.79
CA LEU A 391 -18.21 -8.29 -11.46
C LEU A 391 -18.01 -7.39 -10.22
N TYR A 392 -16.78 -6.97 -9.92
CA TYR A 392 -16.51 -6.03 -8.82
C TYR A 392 -17.41 -4.76 -8.81
N PRO A 393 -17.89 -4.19 -9.94
CA PRO A 393 -18.85 -3.08 -9.87
C PRO A 393 -20.20 -3.47 -9.23
N SER A 394 -20.66 -4.70 -9.46
CA SER A 394 -21.85 -5.24 -8.79
C SER A 394 -21.62 -5.41 -7.30
N GLU A 395 -20.41 -5.83 -6.91
CA GLU A 395 -20.05 -5.99 -5.50
C GLU A 395 -19.96 -4.65 -4.78
N LEU A 396 -19.30 -3.65 -5.39
CA LEU A 396 -19.33 -2.26 -4.91
C LEU A 396 -20.77 -1.76 -4.71
N SER A 397 -21.68 -2.05 -5.66
CA SER A 397 -23.10 -1.69 -5.52
C SER A 397 -23.76 -2.38 -4.32
N ARG A 398 -23.52 -3.68 -4.11
CA ARG A 398 -24.08 -4.46 -3.00
C ARG A 398 -23.57 -3.97 -1.64
N VAL A 399 -22.25 -3.87 -1.47
CA VAL A 399 -21.60 -3.48 -0.22
C VAL A 399 -22.02 -2.07 0.19
N THR A 400 -21.97 -1.11 -0.75
CA THR A 400 -22.37 0.28 -0.46
C THR A 400 -23.88 0.42 -0.26
N LYS A 401 -24.72 -0.41 -0.92
CA LYS A 401 -26.18 -0.47 -0.65
C LYS A 401 -26.48 -0.98 0.75
N ALA A 402 -25.64 -1.87 1.29
CA ALA A 402 -25.73 -2.33 2.66
C ALA A 402 -25.21 -1.29 3.69
N GLY A 403 -24.64 -0.17 3.22
CA GLY A 403 -24.21 0.95 4.06
C GLY A 403 -22.77 0.85 4.57
N TYR A 404 -21.98 -0.11 4.07
CA TYR A 404 -20.59 -0.28 4.49
C TYR A 404 -19.64 0.61 3.70
N THR A 405 -18.59 1.05 4.37
CA THR A 405 -17.45 1.72 3.74
C THR A 405 -16.65 0.70 2.93
N THR A 406 -16.13 1.09 1.77
CA THR A 406 -15.51 0.16 0.83
C THR A 406 -14.19 0.66 0.27
N VAL A 407 -13.26 -0.26 0.09
CA VAL A 407 -11.96 -0.08 -0.58
C VAL A 407 -11.92 -1.00 -1.79
N LEU A 408 -11.44 -0.51 -2.94
CA LEU A 408 -11.34 -1.28 -4.18
C LEU A 408 -9.91 -1.76 -4.43
N ALA A 409 -9.72 -3.06 -4.58
CA ALA A 409 -8.44 -3.68 -4.96
C ALA A 409 -8.54 -4.48 -6.28
N ALA A 410 -9.74 -5.00 -6.60
CA ALA A 410 -9.94 -6.00 -7.64
C ALA A 410 -9.27 -5.77 -9.01
N PRO A 411 -9.29 -4.56 -9.61
CA PRO A 411 -8.65 -4.35 -10.91
C PRO A 411 -7.14 -4.09 -10.81
N TRP A 412 -6.58 -4.01 -9.60
CA TRP A 412 -5.21 -3.57 -9.30
C TRP A 412 -4.37 -4.65 -8.59
N TYR A 413 -4.54 -5.90 -9.01
CA TYR A 413 -3.60 -6.99 -8.70
C TYR A 413 -2.37 -6.86 -9.61
N LEU A 414 -1.27 -6.38 -9.04
CA LEU A 414 -0.01 -6.12 -9.73
C LEU A 414 0.90 -7.36 -9.75
N ASP A 415 0.68 -8.33 -8.88
CA ASP A 415 1.31 -9.65 -8.94
C ASP A 415 1.02 -10.35 -10.28
N TYR A 416 -0.21 -10.19 -10.81
CA TYR A 416 -0.60 -10.59 -12.17
C TYR A 416 0.05 -9.73 -13.26
N ILE A 417 1.28 -10.09 -13.62
CA ILE A 417 2.02 -9.47 -14.72
C ILE A 417 1.48 -9.90 -16.09
N SER A 418 1.58 -8.99 -17.05
CA SER A 418 1.30 -9.30 -18.46
C SER A 418 2.28 -8.56 -19.37
N TYR A 419 2.48 -9.09 -20.57
CA TYR A 419 3.36 -8.45 -21.55
C TYR A 419 2.78 -7.11 -22.02
N GLY A 420 3.63 -6.08 -22.12
CA GLY A 420 3.28 -4.78 -22.67
C GLY A 420 3.07 -3.69 -21.61
N GLN A 421 2.15 -2.77 -21.89
CA GLN A 421 1.91 -1.57 -21.08
C GLN A 421 0.66 -1.75 -20.19
N ASP A 422 0.70 -2.75 -19.31
CA ASP A 422 -0.38 -3.08 -18.37
C ASP A 422 -0.77 -1.92 -17.45
N TRP A 423 0.14 -0.98 -17.18
CA TRP A 423 -0.15 0.26 -16.45
C TRP A 423 -1.35 1.03 -16.99
N LYS A 424 -1.62 0.94 -18.30
CA LYS A 424 -2.79 1.59 -18.94
C LYS A 424 -4.10 0.97 -18.45
N LYS A 425 -4.15 -0.35 -18.27
CA LYS A 425 -5.31 -1.07 -17.72
C LYS A 425 -5.61 -0.52 -16.32
N TYR A 426 -4.60 -0.41 -15.47
CA TYR A 426 -4.76 0.09 -14.10
C TYR A 426 -5.20 1.56 -14.07
N TYR A 427 -4.63 2.38 -14.95
CA TYR A 427 -4.94 3.81 -15.05
C TYR A 427 -6.38 4.10 -15.53
N SER A 428 -6.90 3.26 -16.42
CA SER A 428 -8.22 3.41 -17.04
C SER A 428 -9.39 3.02 -16.14
N VAL A 429 -9.14 2.41 -14.98
CA VAL A 429 -10.18 2.07 -14.00
C VAL A 429 -10.84 3.34 -13.48
N GLU A 430 -12.16 3.38 -13.46
CA GLU A 430 -12.94 4.41 -12.78
C GLU A 430 -13.66 3.79 -11.56
N PRO A 431 -13.17 4.00 -10.31
CA PRO A 431 -13.69 3.32 -9.12
C PRO A 431 -15.16 3.58 -8.82
N LEU A 432 -15.73 4.69 -9.31
CA LEU A 432 -17.13 5.06 -9.07
C LEU A 432 -18.07 4.71 -10.25
N ASP A 433 -17.58 3.96 -11.24
CA ASP A 433 -18.38 3.46 -12.37
C ASP A 433 -19.14 2.18 -11.99
N PHE A 434 -20.10 2.33 -11.08
CA PHE A 434 -21.03 1.30 -10.68
C PHE A 434 -22.43 1.87 -10.42
N LEU A 435 -23.44 1.00 -10.40
CA LEU A 435 -24.81 1.37 -10.10
C LEU A 435 -24.96 1.76 -8.62
N GLY A 436 -25.16 3.03 -8.33
CA GLY A 436 -25.40 3.51 -6.96
C GLY A 436 -25.70 5.00 -6.94
N CYS A 437 -26.42 5.46 -5.92
CA CYS A 437 -26.66 6.88 -5.70
C CYS A 437 -25.40 7.59 -5.15
N GLU A 438 -25.39 8.92 -5.16
CA GLU A 438 -24.25 9.71 -4.66
C GLU A 438 -23.85 9.39 -3.21
N MET A 439 -24.82 9.03 -2.35
CA MET A 439 -24.50 8.62 -0.98
C MET A 439 -23.78 7.27 -0.93
N GLN A 440 -24.16 6.32 -1.78
CA GLN A 440 -23.46 5.04 -1.90
C GLN A 440 -22.04 5.24 -2.44
N LYS A 441 -21.86 6.07 -3.47
CA LYS A 441 -20.55 6.37 -4.03
C LYS A 441 -19.59 7.00 -3.02
N LYS A 442 -20.10 7.81 -2.07
CA LYS A 442 -19.29 8.38 -0.97
C LYS A 442 -18.78 7.35 0.04
N LEU A 443 -19.34 6.14 0.08
CA LEU A 443 -18.84 5.06 0.92
C LEU A 443 -17.58 4.41 0.33
N VAL A 444 -17.28 4.62 -0.95
CA VAL A 444 -16.01 4.20 -1.56
C VAL A 444 -14.94 5.21 -1.16
N VAL A 445 -14.11 4.85 -0.17
CA VAL A 445 -13.09 5.75 0.40
C VAL A 445 -11.76 5.69 -0.33
N GLY A 446 -11.60 4.74 -1.25
CA GLY A 446 -10.45 4.63 -2.14
C GLY A 446 -10.14 3.21 -2.56
N GLY A 447 -8.87 2.85 -2.55
CA GLY A 447 -8.43 1.56 -3.06
C GLY A 447 -6.95 1.28 -2.87
N GLU A 448 -6.55 0.07 -3.27
CA GLU A 448 -5.20 -0.44 -3.06
C GLU A 448 -4.64 -1.11 -4.31
N ALA A 449 -3.33 -0.96 -4.52
CA ALA A 449 -2.60 -1.77 -5.49
C ALA A 449 -1.94 -2.93 -4.76
N CYS A 450 -2.33 -4.16 -5.12
CA CYS A 450 -1.94 -5.36 -4.41
C CYS A 450 -0.74 -6.02 -5.08
N LEU A 451 0.27 -6.38 -4.28
CA LEU A 451 1.42 -7.14 -4.74
C LEU A 451 1.65 -8.34 -3.82
N TRP A 452 0.90 -9.40 -4.11
CA TRP A 452 1.06 -10.71 -3.47
C TRP A 452 2.44 -11.33 -3.77
N GLY A 453 2.90 -12.14 -2.82
CA GLY A 453 4.31 -12.50 -2.66
C GLY A 453 4.71 -13.82 -3.29
N GLU A 454 3.81 -14.60 -3.90
CA GLU A 454 4.11 -15.96 -4.41
C GLU A 454 5.25 -15.96 -5.42
N PHE A 455 5.39 -14.87 -6.18
CA PHE A 455 6.43 -14.68 -7.19
C PHE A 455 7.27 -13.43 -6.96
N VAL A 456 7.21 -12.85 -5.76
CA VAL A 456 7.79 -11.55 -5.45
C VAL A 456 8.61 -11.61 -4.18
N ASP A 457 9.87 -11.20 -4.29
CA ASP A 457 10.76 -11.00 -3.15
C ASP A 457 11.60 -9.71 -3.35
N ALA A 458 12.62 -9.50 -2.53
CA ALA A 458 13.50 -8.34 -2.62
C ALA A 458 14.15 -8.14 -4.00
N THR A 459 14.34 -9.21 -4.79
CA THR A 459 15.03 -9.15 -6.08
C THR A 459 14.20 -8.49 -7.17
N ASN A 460 12.87 -8.56 -7.06
CA ASN A 460 11.97 -8.11 -8.12
C ASN A 460 10.81 -7.22 -7.64
N LEU A 461 10.63 -7.00 -6.33
CA LEU A 461 9.56 -6.17 -5.77
C LEU A 461 9.51 -4.77 -6.38
N THR A 462 10.63 -4.04 -6.33
CA THR A 462 10.68 -2.64 -6.79
C THR A 462 10.39 -2.51 -8.29
N PRO A 463 11.06 -3.24 -9.20
CA PRO A 463 10.80 -3.12 -10.64
C PRO A 463 9.43 -3.69 -11.05
N ARG A 464 8.86 -4.64 -10.28
CA ARG A 464 7.51 -5.12 -10.52
C ARG A 464 6.49 -4.07 -10.09
N LEU A 465 6.64 -3.47 -8.90
CA LEU A 465 5.66 -2.53 -8.36
C LEU A 465 5.68 -1.18 -9.11
N TRP A 466 6.87 -0.61 -9.33
CA TRP A 466 7.03 0.74 -9.86
C TRP A 466 7.55 0.71 -11.31
N PRO A 467 6.92 1.45 -12.25
CA PRO A 467 5.93 2.51 -12.08
C PRO A 467 4.47 2.06 -12.27
N ARG A 468 4.14 0.76 -12.19
CA ARG A 468 2.77 0.29 -12.43
C ARG A 468 1.81 0.79 -11.35
N ALA A 469 2.22 0.76 -10.08
CA ALA A 469 1.45 1.32 -8.97
C ALA A 469 1.27 2.85 -9.07
N SER A 470 2.18 3.55 -9.76
CA SER A 470 2.01 4.99 -10.02
C SER A 470 0.72 5.29 -10.78
N ALA A 471 0.28 4.40 -11.69
CA ALA A 471 -1.00 4.50 -12.40
C ALA A 471 -2.20 4.53 -11.44
N VAL A 472 -2.18 3.64 -10.44
CA VAL A 472 -3.20 3.56 -9.39
C VAL A 472 -3.13 4.82 -8.51
N GLY A 473 -1.93 5.24 -8.13
CA GLY A 473 -1.72 6.47 -7.34
C GLY A 473 -2.31 7.71 -8.01
N GLU A 474 -2.15 7.87 -9.33
CA GLU A 474 -2.77 8.99 -10.05
C GLU A 474 -4.30 8.90 -10.09
N ARG A 475 -4.86 7.71 -10.32
CA ARG A 475 -6.31 7.49 -10.33
C ARG A 475 -6.95 7.78 -8.96
N LEU A 476 -6.26 7.45 -7.88
CA LEU A 476 -6.75 7.65 -6.52
C LEU A 476 -6.55 9.08 -5.98
N TRP A 477 -5.58 9.82 -6.53
CA TRP A 477 -5.31 11.21 -6.14
C TRP A 477 -6.06 12.24 -7.00
N SER A 478 -5.95 12.12 -8.32
CA SER A 478 -6.31 13.18 -9.26
C SER A 478 -7.81 13.25 -9.52
N SER A 479 -8.24 14.32 -10.20
CA SER A 479 -9.63 14.45 -10.64
C SER A 479 -10.05 13.32 -11.59
N GLU A 480 -11.32 12.95 -11.52
CA GLU A 480 -11.95 11.92 -12.34
C GLU A 480 -11.66 12.08 -13.84
N ASN A 481 -11.66 13.32 -14.32
CA ASN A 481 -11.45 13.69 -15.71
C ASN A 481 -9.98 13.60 -16.18
N VAL A 482 -9.02 13.31 -15.29
CA VAL A 482 -7.62 13.11 -15.66
C VAL A 482 -7.45 11.67 -16.18
N THR A 483 -7.77 11.47 -17.46
CA THR A 483 -7.81 10.13 -18.08
C THR A 483 -7.04 10.04 -19.41
N ASN A 484 -6.44 11.14 -19.89
CA ASN A 484 -5.75 11.15 -21.18
C ASN A 484 -4.46 10.31 -21.13
N ILE A 485 -4.50 9.13 -21.74
CA ILE A 485 -3.40 8.16 -21.73
C ILE A 485 -2.11 8.72 -22.37
N LYS A 486 -2.22 9.55 -23.41
CA LYS A 486 -1.03 10.11 -24.09
C LYS A 486 -0.31 11.11 -23.19
N ASP A 487 -1.07 11.99 -22.53
CA ASP A 487 -0.53 12.91 -21.53
C ASP A 487 0.05 12.16 -20.33
N ALA A 488 -0.69 11.18 -19.80
CA ALA A 488 -0.24 10.34 -18.70
C ALA A 488 1.08 9.62 -19.01
N TYR A 489 1.22 9.03 -20.21
CA TYR A 489 2.48 8.39 -20.63
C TYR A 489 3.66 9.36 -20.58
N ASN A 490 3.49 10.57 -21.12
CA ASN A 490 4.56 11.58 -21.16
C ASN A 490 5.01 12.00 -19.75
N ARG A 491 4.07 12.15 -18.81
CA ARG A 491 4.37 12.50 -17.42
C ARG A 491 4.94 11.32 -16.64
N LEU A 492 4.35 10.13 -16.79
CA LEU A 492 4.76 8.91 -16.09
C LEU A 492 6.19 8.50 -16.48
N ALA A 493 6.57 8.60 -17.75
CA ALA A 493 7.93 8.31 -18.20
C ALA A 493 8.96 9.22 -17.49
N LYS A 494 8.66 10.52 -17.38
CA LYS A 494 9.52 11.48 -16.65
C LYS A 494 9.53 11.19 -15.15
N HIS A 495 8.38 10.86 -14.56
CA HIS A 495 8.28 10.49 -13.15
C HIS A 495 9.09 9.23 -12.85
N ARG A 496 9.04 8.21 -13.71
CA ARG A 496 9.85 7.00 -13.59
C ARG A 496 11.34 7.32 -13.62
N CYS A 497 11.80 8.18 -14.52
CA CYS A 497 13.20 8.62 -14.53
C CYS A 497 13.59 9.35 -13.23
N ARG A 498 12.67 10.11 -12.64
CA ARG A 498 12.88 10.75 -11.33
C ARG A 498 12.96 9.73 -10.19
N MET A 499 12.18 8.66 -10.21
CA MET A 499 12.25 7.61 -9.18
C MET A 499 13.55 6.79 -9.24
N LEU A 500 14.19 6.70 -10.41
CA LEU A 500 15.44 5.96 -10.58
C LEU A 500 16.67 6.67 -10.03
N GLY A 501 16.64 8.00 -9.98
CA GLY A 501 17.79 8.80 -9.66
C GLY A 501 17.65 9.44 -8.30
#